data_AF-A0A0P7L684-F1
#
_entry.id   AF-A0A0P7L684-F1
#
_cell.length_a   1.000
_cell.length_b   1.000
_cell.length_c   1.000
_cell.angle_alpha   90.00
_cell.angle_beta   90.00
_cell.angle_gamma   90.00
#
_symmetry.space_group_name_H-M   'P 1'
#
loop_
_entity.id
_entity.type
_entity.pdbx_description
1 polymer ?
#
loop_
_entity_poly.entity_id
_entity_poly.type
_entity_poly.pdbx_seq_one_letter_code
_entity_poly.pdbx_strand_id
1 'polypeptide(L)'
;MFDVIRYLFICSKIMKTVFLPMMDSLLKDLRQEYFNLKRELAQKRIRVVGWQPVDEYFSDVQVATAGNDVVLRYANQALKSQVEKLLANHIRVALE
;
A
#
# COMPACT_ATOMS: atom_id res chain seq x y z
N MET A 1 -15.61 -32.48 18.61
CA MET A 1 -15.31 -31.29 19.44
C MET A 1 -13.81 -30.96 19.49
N PHE A 2 -12.91 -31.95 19.63
CA PHE A 2 -11.45 -31.73 19.63
C PHE A 2 -10.87 -31.23 18.30
N ASP A 3 -11.42 -31.62 17.14
CA ASP A 3 -10.91 -31.17 15.83
C ASP A 3 -11.11 -29.68 15.57
N VAL A 4 -12.19 -29.08 16.05
CA VAL A 4 -12.48 -27.64 15.86
C VAL A 4 -11.49 -26.78 16.65
N ILE A 5 -11.17 -27.18 17.88
CA ILE A 5 -10.18 -26.50 18.73
C ILE A 5 -8.77 -26.66 18.13
N ARG A 6 -8.45 -27.85 17.60
CA ARG A 6 -7.18 -28.09 16.90
C ARG A 6 -7.04 -27.25 15.62
N TYR A 7 -8.11 -27.15 14.82
CA TYR A 7 -8.14 -26.27 13.65
C TYR A 7 -7.97 -24.80 14.02
N LEU A 8 -8.68 -24.33 15.05
CA LEU A 8 -8.58 -22.95 15.52
C LEU A 8 -7.16 -22.61 16.00
N PHE A 9 -6.52 -23.55 16.70
CA PHE A 9 -5.15 -23.39 17.18
C PHE A 9 -4.12 -23.38 16.04
N ILE A 10 -4.29 -24.23 15.03
CA ILE A 10 -3.44 -24.26 13.83
C ILE A 10 -3.60 -22.97 13.03
N CYS A 11 -4.82 -22.51 12.77
CA CYS A 11 -5.07 -21.24 12.09
C CYS A 11 -4.48 -20.05 12.86
N SER A 12 -4.65 -20.01 14.18
CA SER A 12 -4.05 -18.96 15.02
C SER A 12 -2.53 -18.95 14.93
N LYS A 13 -1.89 -20.11 14.77
CA LYS A 13 -0.44 -20.22 14.66
C LYS A 13 0.03 -19.74 13.29
N ILE A 14 -0.58 -20.23 12.20
CA ILE A 14 -0.26 -19.80 10.82
C ILE A 14 -0.41 -18.29 10.66
N MET A 15 -1.46 -17.68 11.19
CA MET A 15 -1.63 -16.22 11.17
C MET A 15 -0.48 -15.48 11.88
N LYS A 16 0.03 -16.02 12.98
CA LYS A 16 1.11 -15.35 13.73
C LYS A 16 2.50 -15.60 13.15
N THR A 17 2.78 -16.78 12.63
CA THR A 17 4.13 -17.15 12.13
C THR A 17 4.34 -16.88 10.65
N VAL A 18 3.28 -16.79 9.85
CA VAL A 18 3.41 -16.60 8.40
C VAL A 18 2.86 -15.24 8.00
N PHE A 19 1.61 -14.94 8.38
CA PHE A 19 0.94 -13.72 7.93
C PHE A 19 1.55 -12.45 8.53
N LEU A 20 1.80 -12.41 9.84
CA LEU A 20 2.43 -11.24 10.49
C LEU A 20 3.80 -10.87 9.89
N PRO A 21 4.81 -11.78 9.81
CA PRO A 21 6.11 -11.41 9.26
C PRO A 21 6.05 -11.06 7.76
N MET A 22 5.14 -11.67 7.00
CA MET A 22 4.88 -11.30 5.60
C MET A 22 4.29 -9.90 5.46
N MET A 23 3.36 -9.52 6.34
CA MET A 23 2.81 -8.15 6.37
C MET A 23 3.85 -7.14 6.82
N ASP A 24 4.70 -7.48 7.78
CA ASP A 24 5.79 -6.63 8.24
C ASP A 24 6.84 -6.41 7.14
N SER A 25 7.19 -7.44 6.36
CA SER A 25 8.10 -7.29 5.22
C SER A 25 7.48 -6.41 4.14
N LEU A 26 6.21 -6.64 3.77
CA LEU A 26 5.45 -5.80 2.85
C LEU A 26 5.46 -4.32 3.26
N LEU A 27 5.15 -4.05 4.53
CA LEU A 27 5.12 -2.69 5.05
C LEU A 27 6.51 -2.04 5.06
N LYS A 28 7.57 -2.83 5.29
CA LYS A 28 8.94 -2.34 5.25
C LYS A 28 9.37 -1.98 3.83
N ASP A 29 9.04 -2.82 2.85
CA ASP A 29 9.38 -2.58 1.44
C ASP A 29 8.60 -1.37 0.91
N LEU A 30 7.29 -1.29 1.18
CA LEU A 30 6.47 -0.12 0.84
C LEU A 30 6.99 1.17 1.46
N ARG A 31 7.45 1.11 2.72
CA ARG A 31 8.04 2.27 3.38
C ARG A 31 9.32 2.71 2.67
N GLN A 32 10.19 1.77 2.29
CA GLN A 32 11.44 2.07 1.59
C GLN A 32 11.18 2.69 0.22
N GLU A 33 10.27 2.11 -0.56
CA GLU A 33 9.85 2.64 -1.87
C GLU A 33 9.25 4.04 -1.73
N TYR A 34 8.35 4.23 -0.77
CA TYR A 34 7.76 5.54 -0.46
C TYR A 34 8.85 6.57 -0.14
N PHE A 35 9.85 6.22 0.66
CA PHE A 35 10.96 7.12 0.99
C PHE A 35 11.79 7.48 -0.25
N ASN A 36 12.08 6.51 -1.12
CA ASN A 36 12.83 6.73 -2.36
C ASN A 36 12.06 7.66 -3.31
N LEU A 37 10.78 7.37 -3.55
CA LEU A 37 9.88 8.20 -4.36
C LEU A 37 9.74 9.62 -3.79
N LYS A 38 9.57 9.76 -2.48
CA LYS A 38 9.52 11.07 -1.81
C LYS A 38 10.83 11.84 -2.00
N ARG A 39 11.98 11.17 -1.97
CA ARG A 39 13.29 11.77 -2.19
C ARG A 39 13.46 12.23 -3.65
N GLU A 40 13.04 11.44 -4.62
CA GLU A 40 13.05 11.82 -6.04
C GLU A 40 12.12 13.01 -6.31
N LEU A 41 10.92 13.01 -5.73
CA LEU A 41 9.98 14.14 -5.81
C LEU A 41 10.59 15.41 -5.21
N ALA A 42 11.25 15.30 -4.06
CA ALA A 42 11.94 16.43 -3.43
C ALA A 42 13.09 16.97 -4.30
N GLN A 43 13.87 16.09 -4.94
CA GLN A 43 14.93 16.49 -5.90
C GLN A 43 14.34 17.26 -7.09
N LYS A 44 13.19 16.82 -7.59
CA LYS A 44 12.45 17.50 -8.67
C LYS A 44 11.70 18.75 -8.18
N ARG A 45 11.81 19.12 -6.89
CA ARG A 45 11.08 20.22 -6.24
C ARG A 45 9.55 20.10 -6.40
N ILE A 46 9.06 18.87 -6.41
CA ILE A 46 7.64 18.53 -6.45
C ILE A 46 7.20 18.24 -5.01
N ARG A 47 6.22 18.97 -4.51
CA ARG A 47 5.65 18.81 -3.17
C ARG A 47 4.15 18.56 -3.26
N VAL A 48 3.66 17.55 -2.54
CA VAL A 48 2.21 17.37 -2.38
C VAL A 48 1.73 18.32 -1.29
N VAL A 49 0.84 19.25 -1.65
CA VAL A 49 0.34 20.32 -0.77
C VAL A 49 -0.87 19.86 0.03
N GLY A 50 -1.73 19.05 -0.57
CA GLY A 50 -2.95 18.58 0.07
C GLY A 50 -3.61 17.46 -0.71
N TRP A 51 -4.31 16.59 0.02
CA TRP A 51 -5.15 15.54 -0.52
C TRP A 51 -6.59 15.89 -0.17
N GLN A 52 -7.43 16.11 -1.18
CA GLN A 52 -8.86 16.36 -0.99
C GLN A 52 -9.66 15.23 -1.64
N PRO A 53 -10.36 14.40 -0.86
CA PRO A 53 -11.31 13.46 -1.42
C PRO A 53 -12.45 14.25 -2.06
N VAL A 54 -12.66 14.08 -3.37
CA VAL A 54 -13.73 14.77 -4.12
C VAL A 54 -14.99 13.94 -4.07
N ASP A 55 -14.86 12.63 -4.27
CA ASP A 55 -15.97 11.69 -4.32
C ASP A 55 -15.50 10.26 -3.99
N GLU A 56 -16.44 9.32 -3.88
CA GLU A 56 -16.18 7.90 -3.61
C GLU A 56 -15.23 7.27 -4.64
N TYR A 57 -15.23 7.78 -5.87
CA TYR A 57 -14.43 7.26 -6.98
C TYR A 57 -13.18 8.09 -7.29
N PHE A 58 -13.10 9.35 -6.83
CA PHE A 58 -12.04 10.27 -7.21
C PHE A 58 -11.47 11.06 -6.02
N SER A 59 -10.15 11.15 -6.00
CA SER A 59 -9.40 11.98 -5.04
C SER A 59 -8.54 12.98 -5.78
N ASP A 60 -8.58 14.25 -5.38
CA ASP A 60 -7.71 15.29 -5.93
C ASP A 60 -6.46 15.44 -5.07
N VAL A 61 -5.31 15.41 -5.75
CA VAL A 61 -4.00 15.59 -5.17
C VAL A 61 -3.43 16.90 -5.69
N GLN A 62 -3.28 17.87 -4.81
CA GLN A 62 -2.64 19.14 -5.15
C GLN A 62 -1.13 18.97 -5.07
N VAL A 63 -0.45 19.23 -6.18
CA VAL A 63 0.99 19.08 -6.33
C VAL A 63 1.59 20.43 -6.70
N ALA A 64 2.38 21.01 -5.79
CA ALA A 64 3.19 22.19 -6.03
C ALA A 64 4.49 21.78 -6.74
N THR A 65 4.71 22.31 -7.93
CA THR A 65 5.99 22.18 -8.66
C THR A 65 6.72 23.52 -8.65
N ALA A 66 8.03 23.54 -8.89
CA ALA A 66 8.88 24.74 -8.87
C ALA A 66 8.45 25.93 -9.76
N GLY A 67 7.40 25.78 -10.56
CA GLY A 67 6.85 26.86 -11.39
C GLY A 67 5.32 26.94 -11.46
N ASN A 68 4.55 25.97 -10.95
CA ASN A 68 3.07 26.00 -10.94
C ASN A 68 2.50 24.93 -9.98
N ASP A 69 1.38 25.26 -9.34
CA ASP A 69 0.56 24.32 -8.58
C ASP A 69 -0.42 23.61 -9.53
N VAL A 70 -0.32 22.28 -9.60
CA VAL A 70 -1.14 21.45 -10.48
C VAL A 70 -2.03 20.55 -9.61
N VAL A 71 -3.33 20.56 -9.89
CA VAL A 71 -4.28 19.63 -9.27
C VAL A 71 -4.38 18.39 -10.14
N LEU A 72 -3.98 17.23 -9.59
CA LEU A 72 -4.06 15.94 -10.25
C LEU A 72 -5.25 15.15 -9.68
N ARG A 73 -6.21 14.81 -10.54
CA ARG A 73 -7.34 13.96 -10.16
C ARG A 73 -6.98 12.49 -10.30
N TYR A 74 -6.94 11.79 -9.18
CA TYR A 74 -6.67 10.35 -9.11
C TYR A 74 -7.97 9.55 -9.01
N ALA A 75 -8.05 8.44 -9.74
CA ALA A 75 -9.14 7.49 -9.61
C ALA A 75 -8.83 6.51 -8.46
N ASN A 76 -9.71 6.42 -7.47
CA ASN A 76 -9.56 5.53 -6.29
C ASN A 76 -9.50 4.05 -6.71
N GLN A 77 -10.12 3.71 -7.85
CA GLN A 77 -10.07 2.37 -8.44
C GLN A 77 -8.66 1.95 -8.91
N ALA A 78 -7.84 2.91 -9.33
CA ALA A 78 -6.45 2.64 -9.71
C ALA A 78 -5.60 2.28 -8.47
N LEU A 79 -5.84 2.97 -7.34
CA LEU A 79 -5.18 2.64 -6.07
C LEU A 79 -5.56 1.24 -5.60
N LYS A 80 -6.86 0.91 -5.64
CA LYS A 80 -7.36 -0.43 -5.31
C LYS A 80 -6.70 -1.51 -6.16
N SER A 81 -6.60 -1.30 -7.47
CA SER A 81 -5.96 -2.26 -8.38
C SER A 81 -4.47 -2.46 -8.10
N GLN A 82 -3.74 -1.39 -7.72
CA GLN A 82 -2.32 -1.52 -7.34
C GLN A 82 -2.14 -2.34 -6.06
N VAL A 83 -2.98 -2.11 -5.05
CA VAL A 83 -2.95 -2.89 -3.80
C VAL A 83 -3.27 -4.37 -4.07
N GLU A 84 -4.26 -4.66 -4.91
CA GLU A 84 -4.60 -6.04 -5.31
C GLU A 84 -3.42 -6.73 -6.02
N LYS A 85 -2.70 -6.03 -6.90
CA LYS A 85 -1.50 -6.58 -7.56
C LYS A 85 -0.36 -6.85 -6.58
N LEU A 86 -0.12 -5.95 -5.64
CA LEU A 86 0.91 -6.12 -4.60
C LEU A 86 0.62 -7.35 -3.72
N LEU A 87 -0.65 -7.51 -3.31
CA LEU A 87 -1.11 -8.68 -2.56
C LEU A 87 -0.94 -9.97 -3.38
N ALA A 88 -1.36 -9.97 -4.64
CA ALA A 88 -1.22 -11.13 -5.51
C ALA A 88 0.24 -11.55 -5.71
N ASN A 89 1.15 -10.58 -5.91
CA ASN A 89 2.57 -10.85 -6.06
C ASN A 89 3.18 -11.45 -4.78
N HIS A 90 2.87 -10.90 -3.62
CA HIS A 90 3.41 -11.41 -2.36
C HIS A 90 2.85 -12.79 -1.99
N ILE A 91 1.56 -13.04 -2.22
CA ILE A 91 0.95 -14.37 -2.02
C ILE A 91 1.60 -15.40 -2.93
N ARG A 92 1.91 -15.03 -4.19
CA ARG A 92 2.57 -15.91 -5.13
C ARG A 92 4.00 -16.26 -4.71
N VAL A 93 4.77 -15.28 -4.22
CA VAL A 93 6.13 -15.51 -3.69
C VAL A 93 6.13 -16.37 -2.42
N ALA A 94 5.07 -16.31 -1.60
CA ALA A 94 4.95 -17.14 -0.40
C ALA A 94 4.52 -18.60 -0.66
N LEU A 95 4.14 -18.93 -1.90
CA LEU A 95 3.67 -20.27 -2.33
C LEU A 95 4.71 -21.04 -3.18
N GLU A 96 5.81 -20.39 -3.59
CA GLU A 96 6.98 -21.01 -4.24
C GLU A 96 8.07 -21.32 -3.20
#